data_AF-A0A0C3QHZ1-F1
#
_entry.id   AF-A0A0C3QHZ1-F1
#
_cell.length_a   1.000
_cell.length_b   1.000
_cell.length_c   1.000
_cell.angle_alpha   90.00
_cell.angle_beta   90.00
_cell.angle_gamma   90.00
#
_symmetry.space_group_name_H-M   'P 1'
#
loop_
_entity.id
_entity.type
_entity.pdbx_description
1 polymer ?
#
loop_
_entity_poly.entity_id
_entity_poly.type
_entity_poly.pdbx_seq_one_letter_code
_entity_poly.pdbx_strand_id
1 'polypeptide(L)' 'MTPHRHWIRNLTPCRVPVNVASGETVFAVGRGEVCTLVWFQPIISGVKADLVMFSRVLYVPELSN' A
#
# COMPACT_ATOMS: atom_id res chain seq x y z
N MET A 1 2.38 2.93 -6.79
CA MET A 1 1.24 2.00 -6.70
C MET A 1 1.67 0.73 -7.41
N THR A 2 1.66 -0.45 -6.75
CA THR A 2 2.09 -1.71 -7.38
C THR A 2 0.92 -2.70 -7.46
N PRO A 3 0.61 -3.26 -8.64
CA PRO A 3 -0.40 -4.31 -8.77
C PRO A 3 0.12 -5.68 -8.30
N HIS A 4 1.42 -5.82 -8.04
CA HIS A 4 2.04 -7.10 -7.66
C HIS A 4 1.84 -7.40 -6.17
N ARG A 5 0.66 -7.91 -5.81
CA ARG A 5 0.31 -8.26 -4.42
C ARG A 5 1.34 -9.16 -3.72
N HIS A 6 2.01 -10.04 -4.47
CA HIS A 6 3.03 -10.95 -3.91
C HIS A 6 4.32 -10.26 -3.45
N TRP A 7 4.57 -9.00 -3.84
CA TRP A 7 5.68 -8.20 -3.31
C TRP A 7 5.39 -7.61 -1.93
N ILE A 8 4.12 -7.61 -1.52
CA ILE A 8 3.67 -6.96 -0.30
C ILE A 8 3.83 -7.89 0.89
N ARG A 9 4.36 -7.33 1.98
CA ARG A 9 4.39 -7.95 3.30
C ARG A 9 3.78 -6.99 4.31
N ASN A 10 3.07 -7.54 5.31
CA ASN A 10 2.51 -6.79 6.43
C ASN A 10 1.58 -5.64 5.97
N LEU A 11 0.55 -6.03 5.23
CA LEU A 11 -0.53 -5.16 4.77
C LEU A 11 -1.39 -4.75 5.96
N THR A 12 -1.59 -3.46 6.18
CA THR A 12 -2.41 -2.93 7.28
C THR A 12 -3.51 -2.05 6.71
N PRO A 13 -4.79 -2.26 7.11
CA PRO A 13 -5.87 -1.39 6.71
C PRO A 13 -5.59 0.07 7.12
N CYS A 14 -5.69 1.00 6.18
CA CYS A 14 -5.60 2.42 6.52
C CYS A 14 -6.95 2.90 7.05
N ARG A 15 -7.00 3.37 8.29
CA ARG A 15 -8.19 3.98 8.89
C ARG A 15 -7.82 5.38 9.34
N VAL A 16 -8.38 6.38 8.68
CA VAL A 16 -8.13 7.79 9.03
C VAL A 16 -9.36 8.32 9.76
N PRO A 17 -9.22 8.79 11.02
CA PRO A 17 -10.33 9.43 11.72
C PRO A 17 -10.65 10.77 11.06
N VAL A 18 -11.93 11.01 10.81
CA VAL A 18 -12.47 12.25 10.26
C VAL A 18 -13.50 12.79 11.24
N ASN A 19 -13.21 13.97 11.77
CA ASN A 19 -14.15 14.66 12.67
C ASN A 19 -15.18 15.40 11.83
N VAL A 20 -16.44 15.03 12.01
CA VAL A 20 -17.58 15.69 11.37
C VAL A 20 -18.02 16.86 12.24
N ALA A 21 -18.60 17.90 11.63
CA ALA A 21 -19.06 19.10 12.33
C ALA A 21 -20.08 18.81 13.46
N SER A 22 -20.75 17.66 13.42
CA SER A 22 -21.63 17.16 14.48
C SER A 22 -20.90 16.72 15.75
N GLY A 23 -19.56 16.71 15.75
CA GLY A 23 -18.74 16.20 16.86
C GLY A 23 -18.54 14.69 16.84
N GLU A 24 -19.11 13.99 15.86
CA GLU A 24 -18.87 12.57 15.63
C GLU A 24 -17.54 12.34 14.90
N THR A 25 -16.81 11.30 15.29
CA THR A 25 -15.65 10.81 14.53
C THR A 25 -16.07 9.64 13.66
N VAL A 26 -16.07 9.84 12.35
CA VAL A 26 -16.25 8.77 11.36
C VAL A 26 -14.87 8.35 10.83
N PHE A 27 -14.72 7.10 10.42
CA PHE A 27 -13.44 6.64 9.85
C PHE A 27 -13.53 6.61 8.34
N ALA A 28 -12.67 7.37 7.67
CA ALA A 28 -12.43 7.20 6.25
C ALA A 28 -11.70 5.86 6.05
N VAL A 29 -12.45 4.87 5.56
CA VAL A 29 -11.92 3.59 5.08
C VAL A 29 -11.70 3.74 3.59
N GLY A 30 -10.57 4.33 3.22
CA GLY A 30 -10.16 4.30 1.82
C GLY A 30 -9.84 2.85 1.43
N ARG A 31 -10.14 2.44 0.19
CA ARG A 31 -9.63 1.17 -0.39
C ARG A 31 -8.10 1.11 -0.48
N GLY A 32 -7.38 2.07 0.12
CA GLY A 32 -5.93 2.08 0.21
C GLY A 32 -5.50 1.34 1.48
N GLU A 33 -4.75 0.28 1.33
CA GLU A 33 -4.06 -0.37 2.45
C GLU A 33 -2.63 0.18 2.52
N VAL A 34 -2.12 0.37 3.73
CA VAL A 34 -0.70 0.72 3.88
C VAL A 34 0.07 -0.59 3.90
N CYS A 35 0.92 -0.79 2.90
CA CYS A 35 1.95 -1.81 2.95
C CYS A 35 3.07 -1.33 3.85
N THR A 36 3.30 -2.04 4.94
CA THR A 36 4.45 -1.73 5.78
C THR A 36 5.74 -2.04 5.04
N LEU A 37 5.78 -3.11 4.23
CA LEU A 37 6.96 -3.55 3.49
C LEU A 37 6.60 -4.02 2.06
N VAL A 38 7.42 -3.64 1.08
CA VAL A 38 7.38 -4.14 -0.30
C VAL A 38 8.78 -4.59 -0.69
N TRP A 39 8.90 -5.84 -1.15
CA TRP A 39 10.14 -6.41 -1.64
C TRP A 39 10.12 -6.43 -3.15
N PHE A 40 10.98 -5.62 -3.75
CA PHE A 40 11.08 -5.48 -5.19
C PHE A 40 12.43 -5.99 -5.67
N GLN A 41 12.40 -6.91 -6.62
CA GLN A 41 13.61 -7.45 -7.25
C GLN A 41 13.78 -6.83 -8.64
N PRO A 42 14.53 -5.73 -8.78
CA PRO A 42 14.76 -5.12 -10.09
C PRO A 42 15.48 -6.06 -11.04
N ILE A 43 15.11 -5.96 -12.31
CA ILE A 43 15.81 -6.58 -13.43
C ILE A 43 16.41 -5.44 -14.25
N ILE A 44 17.73 -5.33 -14.29
CA ILE A 44 18.47 -4.31 -15.02
C ILE A 44 19.23 -5.02 -16.14
N SER A 45 18.97 -4.65 -17.39
CA SER A 45 19.58 -5.29 -18.57
C SER A 45 19.41 -6.82 -18.59
N GLY A 46 18.26 -7.32 -18.13
CA GLY A 46 17.95 -8.76 -18.06
C GLY A 46 18.57 -9.49 -16.87
N VAL A 47 19.40 -8.84 -16.06
CA VAL A 47 20.03 -9.41 -14.86
C VAL A 47 19.27 -8.97 -13.62
N LYS A 48 19.02 -9.90 -12.70
CA LYS A 48 18.46 -9.57 -11.38
C LYS A 48 19.50 -8.78 -10.58
N ALA A 49 19.15 -7.57 -10.18
CA ALA A 49 19.99 -6.73 -9.32
C ALA A 49 19.76 -7.08 -7.84
N ASP A 50 20.11 -6.20 -6.90
CA ASP A 50 19.85 -6.46 -5.47
C ASP A 50 18.39 -6.24 -5.10
N LEU A 51 17.91 -7.00 -4.11
CA LEU A 51 16.56 -6.87 -3.57
C LEU A 51 16.40 -5.52 -2.86
N VAL A 52 15.40 -4.74 -3.26
CA VAL A 52 15.08 -3.43 -2.67
C VAL A 52 13.85 -3.56 -1.79
N MET A 53 13.94 -3.06 -0.56
CA MET A 53 12.82 -2.98 0.38
C MET A 53 12.29 -1.55 0.44
N PHE A 54 11.02 -1.38 0.07
CA PHE A 54 10.29 -0.13 0.32
C PHE A 54 9.44 -0.27 1.57
N SER A 55 9.38 0.78 2.39
CA SER A 55 8.52 0.83 3.58
C SER A 55 7.41 1.86 3.44
N ARG A 56 6.27 1.64 4.12
CA ARG A 56 5.14 2.58 4.18
C ARG A 56 4.61 2.97 2.79
N VAL A 57 4.45 1.96 1.92
CA VAL A 57 3.95 2.15 0.56
C VAL A 57 2.43 2.08 0.57
N LEU A 58 1.75 3.01 -0.10
CA LEU A 58 0.32 2.90 -0.33
C LEU A 58 0.03 1.82 -1.38
N TYR A 59 -0.68 0.77 -0.97
CA TYR A 59 -1.26 -0.20 -1.88
C TYR A 59 -2.67 0.22 -2.25
N VAL A 60 -2.91 0.28 -3.55
CA VAL A 60 -4.22 0.53 -4.14
C VAL A 60 -4.51 -0.70 -4.98
N PRO A 61 -5.44 -1.57 -4.56
CA PRO A 61 -5.86 -2.70 -5.38
C PRO A 61 -6.42 -2.16 -6.69
N GLU A 62 -6.22 -2.91 -7.77
CA GLU A 62 -6.69 -2.55 -9.10
C GLU A 62 -8.18 -2.16 -9.02
N LEU A 63 -8.48 -0.91 -9.41
CA LEU A 63 -9.85 -0.43 -9.46
C LEU A 63 -10.52 -1.20 -10.59
N SER A 64 -11.33 -2.19 -10.24
CA SER A 64 -12.25 -2.84 -11.18
C SER A 64 -13.14 -1.74 -11.75
N ASN A 65 -13.02 -1.49 -13.05
CA ASN A 65 -13.81 -0.50 -13.78
C ASN A 65 -15.16 -1.09 -14.18
#